data_AF-A0A0P4YBB8-F1
#
_entry.id   AF-A0A0P4YBB8-F1
#
_cell.length_a   1.000
_cell.length_b   1.000
_cell.length_c   1.000
_cell.angle_alpha   90.00
_cell.angle_beta   90.00
_cell.angle_gamma   90.00
#
_symmetry.space_group_name_H-M   'P 1'
#
loop_
_entity.id
_entity.type
_entity.pdbx_description
1 polymer ?
#
loop_
_entity_poly.entity_id
_entity_poly.type
_entity_poly.pdbx_seq_one_letter_code
_entity_poly.pdbx_strand_id
1 'polypeptide(L)'
;MVVKPRKTSSKNPPILSHEFVIQNHADIVSCVAMVFVVGLMFQTTQPLASIFIAMHHNATPVEELTYGQEMTYTTGLKDLCAVFFYTLIGVVVHAVIQEYILDKIKTKLHLSKVKQSKFNESGQLLLFYVVAVLWGGDVIFREGLLFNVSALWRDYPNIAMTFMFKFFFIVQMAYWLHCYPELYFQKVKREDMPARITYATIYLVTIAAAYAMNFTRLALCLLVLHYAAETVFHVARLIHFADKPSIAAKGIDVQIIDIFSKIPI
;
A
#
# COMPACT_ATOMS: atom_id res chain seq x y z
N MET A 1 -47.84 -24.65 -6.02
CA MET A 1 -46.71 -23.98 -5.34
C MET A 1 -45.42 -24.60 -5.82
N VAL A 2 -44.59 -23.87 -6.57
CA VAL A 2 -43.26 -24.34 -6.95
C VAL A 2 -42.33 -24.11 -5.76
N VAL A 3 -41.94 -25.17 -5.08
CA VAL A 3 -40.96 -25.13 -3.99
C VAL A 3 -39.60 -24.82 -4.61
N LYS A 4 -39.12 -23.59 -4.45
CA LYS A 4 -37.73 -23.23 -4.78
C LYS A 4 -36.80 -24.04 -3.87
N PRO A 5 -35.77 -24.73 -4.40
CA PRO A 5 -34.85 -25.47 -3.57
C PRO A 5 -34.05 -24.49 -2.71
N ARG A 6 -34.11 -24.70 -1.40
CA ARG A 6 -33.30 -24.01 -0.40
C ARG A 6 -31.84 -24.35 -0.69
N LYS A 7 -31.08 -23.43 -1.29
CA LYS A 7 -29.61 -23.55 -1.39
C LYS A 7 -29.05 -23.66 0.02
N THR A 8 -28.72 -24.88 0.43
CA THR A 8 -27.90 -25.13 1.61
C THR A 8 -26.51 -24.62 1.27
N SER A 9 -26.22 -23.38 1.65
CA SER A 9 -24.85 -22.86 1.67
C SER A 9 -24.05 -23.76 2.60
N SER A 10 -23.30 -24.71 2.06
CA SER A 10 -22.29 -25.39 2.87
C SER A 10 -21.37 -24.31 3.41
N LYS A 11 -21.17 -24.28 4.72
CA LYS A 11 -20.33 -23.26 5.37
C LYS A 11 -18.88 -23.28 4.85
N ASN A 12 -18.47 -24.39 4.24
CA ASN A 12 -17.19 -24.55 3.58
C ASN A 12 -17.47 -24.81 2.08
N PRO A 13 -17.07 -23.89 1.18
CA PRO A 13 -17.17 -24.13 -0.25
C PRO A 13 -16.17 -25.24 -0.66
N PRO A 14 -16.38 -25.94 -1.79
CA PRO A 14 -15.48 -27.00 -2.22
C PRO A 14 -14.05 -26.49 -2.39
N ILE A 15 -13.07 -27.32 -2.00
CA ILE A 15 -11.64 -27.05 -2.11
C ILE A 15 -11.33 -26.76 -3.59
N LEU A 16 -10.68 -25.62 -3.89
CA LEU A 16 -10.43 -25.04 -5.23
C LEU A 16 -11.60 -24.32 -5.92
N SER A 17 -12.74 -24.13 -5.26
CA SER A 17 -13.76 -23.24 -5.82
C SER A 17 -13.33 -21.77 -5.77
N HIS A 18 -13.90 -20.96 -6.67
CA HIS A 18 -13.72 -19.50 -6.69
C HIS A 18 -14.01 -18.85 -5.33
N GLU A 19 -14.99 -19.38 -4.59
CA GLU A 19 -15.34 -18.90 -3.24
C GLU A 19 -14.29 -19.29 -2.20
N PHE A 20 -13.68 -20.48 -2.32
CA PHE A 20 -12.62 -20.93 -1.42
C PHE A 20 -11.36 -20.07 -1.54
N VAL A 21 -10.94 -19.76 -2.77
CA VAL A 21 -9.76 -18.92 -3.03
C VAL A 21 -9.95 -17.52 -2.44
N ILE A 22 -11.14 -16.92 -2.62
CA ILE A 22 -11.43 -15.59 -2.08
C ILE A 22 -11.43 -15.60 -0.55
N GLN A 23 -11.99 -16.63 0.09
CA GLN A 23 -12.04 -16.69 1.55
C GLN A 23 -10.66 -16.91 2.19
N ASN A 24 -9.79 -17.68 1.55
CA ASN A 24 -8.48 -18.06 2.10
C ASN A 24 -7.31 -17.35 1.39
N HIS A 25 -7.57 -16.25 0.68
CA HIS A 25 -6.57 -15.58 -0.15
C HIS A 25 -5.33 -15.17 0.65
N ALA A 26 -5.51 -14.67 1.89
CA ALA A 26 -4.41 -14.30 2.77
C ALA A 26 -3.49 -15.49 3.08
N ASP A 27 -4.06 -16.66 3.43
CA ASP A 27 -3.30 -17.87 3.73
C ASP A 27 -2.62 -18.46 2.50
N ILE A 28 -3.31 -18.45 1.34
CA ILE A 28 -2.74 -18.92 0.08
C ILE A 28 -1.56 -18.05 -0.34
N VAL A 29 -1.73 -16.72 -0.32
CA VAL A 29 -0.67 -15.77 -0.69
C VAL A 29 0.47 -15.80 0.32
N SER A 30 0.17 -15.96 1.61
CA SER A 30 1.17 -16.17 2.66
C SER A 30 1.99 -17.43 2.41
N CYS A 31 1.35 -18.57 2.07
CA CYS A 31 2.04 -19.79 1.67
C CYS A 31 3.00 -19.55 0.48
N VAL A 32 2.56 -18.81 -0.54
CA VAL A 32 3.41 -18.45 -1.69
C VAL A 32 4.59 -17.57 -1.27
N ALA A 33 4.37 -16.56 -0.44
CA ALA A 33 5.45 -15.72 0.11
C ALA A 33 6.46 -16.55 0.94
N MET A 34 5.95 -17.54 1.69
CA MET A 34 6.74 -18.43 2.54
C MET A 34 7.72 -19.29 1.74
N VAL A 35 7.37 -19.68 0.51
CA VAL A 35 8.28 -20.42 -0.39
C VAL A 35 9.56 -19.63 -0.64
N PHE A 36 9.47 -18.31 -0.84
CA PHE A 36 10.65 -17.46 -1.03
C PHE A 36 11.47 -17.35 0.26
N VAL A 37 10.80 -17.17 1.40
CA VAL A 37 11.48 -17.05 2.72
C VAL A 37 12.21 -18.34 3.08
N VAL A 38 11.55 -19.49 2.95
CA VAL A 38 12.16 -20.82 3.18
C VAL A 38 13.27 -21.07 2.15
N GLY A 39 13.10 -20.60 0.91
CA GLY A 39 14.12 -20.64 -0.13
C GLY A 39 15.42 -19.92 0.24
N LEU A 40 15.40 -18.94 1.14
CA LEU A 40 16.62 -18.31 1.68
C LEU A 40 17.39 -19.21 2.66
N MET A 41 16.74 -20.20 3.27
CA MET A 41 17.36 -21.05 4.29
C MET A 41 18.26 -22.14 3.70
N PHE A 42 18.06 -22.51 2.43
CA PHE A 42 18.87 -23.53 1.75
C PHE A 42 19.89 -22.91 0.79
N GLN A 43 21.15 -23.31 0.90
CA GLN A 43 22.26 -22.76 0.10
C GLN A 43 22.01 -22.84 -1.42
N THR A 44 21.36 -23.91 -1.90
CA THR A 44 21.08 -24.10 -3.34
C THR A 44 20.00 -23.16 -3.87
N THR A 45 18.98 -22.84 -3.07
CA THR A 45 17.85 -21.99 -3.49
C THR A 45 18.03 -20.52 -3.11
N GLN A 46 18.94 -20.22 -2.18
CA GLN A 46 19.17 -18.87 -1.67
C GLN A 46 19.49 -17.84 -2.76
N PRO A 47 20.33 -18.11 -3.78
CA PRO A 47 20.58 -17.14 -4.85
C PRO A 47 19.31 -16.75 -5.60
N LEU A 48 18.40 -17.70 -5.85
CA LEU A 48 17.14 -17.45 -6.55
C LEU A 48 16.13 -16.72 -5.66
N ALA A 49 15.99 -17.15 -4.41
CA ALA A 49 15.08 -16.49 -3.45
C ALA A 49 15.51 -15.05 -3.13
N SER A 50 16.82 -14.79 -3.06
CA SER A 50 17.36 -13.45 -2.77
C SER A 50 17.03 -12.43 -3.86
N ILE A 51 16.79 -12.86 -5.10
CA ILE A 51 16.36 -11.99 -6.20
C ILE A 51 15.04 -11.27 -5.85
N PHE A 52 14.16 -11.95 -5.12
CA PHE A 52 12.83 -11.43 -4.77
C PHE A 52 12.82 -10.65 -3.45
N ILE A 53 13.68 -10.99 -2.49
CA ILE A 53 13.61 -10.46 -1.12
C ILE A 53 14.63 -9.34 -0.89
N ALA A 54 15.86 -9.51 -1.36
CA ALA A 54 16.94 -8.57 -1.10
C ALA A 54 16.83 -7.33 -1.99
N MET A 55 17.27 -6.19 -1.46
CA MET A 55 17.44 -4.98 -2.26
C MET A 55 18.66 -5.14 -3.18
N HIS A 56 18.45 -4.95 -4.48
CA HIS A 56 19.48 -5.10 -5.52
C HIS A 56 20.11 -3.76 -5.90
N HIS A 57 21.17 -3.83 -6.71
CA HIS A 57 21.87 -2.68 -7.31
C HIS A 57 22.62 -1.81 -6.29
N ASN A 58 23.48 -2.43 -5.48
CA ASN A 58 24.40 -1.72 -4.59
C ASN A 58 25.37 -0.87 -5.43
N ALA A 59 25.42 0.43 -5.18
CA ALA A 59 26.26 1.39 -5.87
C ALA A 59 27.65 1.52 -5.24
N THR A 60 27.75 1.30 -3.92
CA THR A 60 29.00 1.36 -3.16
C THR A 60 29.66 -0.02 -3.13
N PRO A 61 30.87 -0.19 -3.72
CA PRO A 61 31.66 -1.39 -3.52
C PRO A 61 31.95 -1.57 -2.04
N VAL A 62 31.83 -2.81 -1.53
CA VAL A 62 32.05 -3.12 -0.10
C VAL A 62 33.47 -2.73 0.35
N GLU A 63 34.42 -2.70 -0.58
CA GLU A 63 35.82 -2.33 -0.39
C GLU A 63 36.03 -0.83 -0.14
N GLU A 64 35.07 0.02 -0.51
CA GLU A 64 35.13 1.49 -0.34
C GLU A 64 34.32 2.00 0.86
N LEU A 65 33.68 1.10 1.62
CA LEU A 65 32.88 1.47 2.79
C LEU A 65 33.79 1.90 3.95
N THR A 66 33.86 3.20 4.20
CA THR A 66 34.52 3.75 5.39
C THR A 66 33.60 3.62 6.62
N TYR A 67 34.19 3.57 7.82
CA TYR A 67 33.42 3.52 9.08
C TYR A 67 32.42 4.68 9.17
N GLY A 68 31.12 4.35 9.17
CA GLY A 68 30.02 5.32 9.26
C GLY A 68 29.37 5.74 7.94
N GLN A 69 29.84 5.25 6.78
CA GLN A 69 29.14 5.45 5.50
C GLN A 69 28.05 4.39 5.28
N GLU A 70 26.85 4.83 4.94
CA GLU A 70 25.73 3.95 4.58
C GLU A 70 25.88 3.44 3.14
N MET A 71 25.54 2.16 2.92
CA MET A 71 25.47 1.59 1.58
C MET A 71 24.40 2.32 0.75
N THR A 72 24.76 2.68 -0.48
CA THR A 72 23.83 3.31 -1.43
C THR A 72 23.45 2.36 -2.56
N TYR A 73 22.28 2.61 -3.14
CA TYR A 73 21.64 1.76 -4.12
C TYR A 73 21.20 2.59 -5.33
N THR A 74 21.26 1.98 -6.51
CA THR A 74 20.74 2.57 -7.75
C THR A 74 19.43 1.92 -8.18
N THR A 75 18.79 2.47 -9.21
CA THR A 75 17.59 1.91 -9.83
C THR A 75 17.96 0.77 -10.78
N GLY A 76 17.13 -0.27 -10.89
CA GLY A 76 17.33 -1.28 -11.94
C GLY A 76 16.26 -2.36 -12.03
N LEU A 77 16.32 -3.17 -13.09
CA LEU A 77 15.22 -4.08 -13.46
C LEU A 77 14.96 -5.21 -12.45
N LYS A 78 15.98 -5.65 -11.70
CA LYS A 78 15.79 -6.66 -10.63
C LYS A 78 14.87 -6.16 -9.51
N ASP A 79 14.66 -4.85 -9.41
CA ASP A 79 13.74 -4.26 -8.44
C ASP A 79 12.28 -4.68 -8.72
N LEU A 80 11.94 -5.09 -9.96
CA LEU A 80 10.62 -5.64 -10.30
C LEU A 80 10.31 -6.93 -9.52
N CYS A 81 11.32 -7.78 -9.28
CA CYS A 81 11.17 -8.99 -8.47
C CYS A 81 10.88 -8.63 -7.01
N ALA A 82 11.53 -7.59 -6.49
CA ALA A 82 11.25 -7.07 -5.16
C ALA A 82 9.83 -6.49 -5.08
N VAL A 83 9.42 -5.65 -6.04
CA VAL A 83 8.04 -5.11 -6.11
C VAL A 83 7.02 -6.25 -6.12
N PHE A 84 7.24 -7.31 -6.91
CA PHE A 84 6.37 -8.49 -6.92
C PHE A 84 6.28 -9.16 -5.54
N PHE A 85 7.42 -9.44 -4.90
CA PHE A 85 7.44 -10.06 -3.57
C PHE A 85 6.72 -9.20 -2.52
N TYR A 86 7.04 -7.91 -2.45
CA TYR A 86 6.39 -7.00 -1.51
C TYR A 86 4.91 -6.77 -1.84
N THR A 87 4.47 -7.01 -3.07
CA THR A 87 3.03 -7.03 -3.42
C THR A 87 2.31 -8.20 -2.74
N LEU A 88 2.93 -9.38 -2.71
CA LEU A 88 2.38 -10.53 -1.97
C LEU A 88 2.28 -10.23 -0.48
N ILE A 89 3.32 -9.62 0.10
CA ILE A 89 3.29 -9.15 1.49
C ILE A 89 2.19 -8.11 1.69
N GLY A 90 2.00 -7.18 0.75
CA GLY A 90 0.94 -6.19 0.76
C GLY A 90 -0.46 -6.82 0.84
N VAL A 91 -0.73 -7.87 0.06
CA VAL A 91 -2.01 -8.61 0.13
C VAL A 91 -2.22 -9.24 1.52
N VAL A 92 -1.20 -9.87 2.09
CA VAL A 92 -1.28 -10.48 3.43
C VAL A 92 -1.52 -9.41 4.49
N VAL A 93 -0.76 -8.31 4.47
CA VAL A 93 -0.89 -7.20 5.42
C VAL A 93 -2.27 -6.56 5.31
N HIS A 94 -2.77 -6.34 4.10
CA HIS A 94 -4.11 -5.78 3.88
C HIS A 94 -5.20 -6.65 4.50
N ALA A 95 -5.13 -7.98 4.30
CA ALA A 95 -6.07 -8.92 4.89
C ALA A 95 -6.00 -8.93 6.43
N VAL A 96 -4.79 -8.90 7.00
CA VAL A 96 -4.59 -8.80 8.45
C VAL A 96 -5.17 -7.49 9.01
N ILE A 97 -4.90 -6.34 8.37
CA ILE A 97 -5.47 -5.06 8.77
C ILE A 97 -7.00 -5.10 8.71
N GLN A 98 -7.56 -5.69 7.66
CA GLN A 98 -8.99 -5.83 7.48
C GLN A 98 -9.62 -6.62 8.65
N GLU A 99 -9.06 -7.80 8.95
CA GLU A 99 -9.60 -8.71 9.96
C GLU A 99 -9.40 -8.19 11.40
N TYR A 100 -8.18 -7.73 11.73
CA TYR A 100 -7.81 -7.39 13.10
C TYR A 100 -8.22 -5.98 13.50
N ILE A 101 -8.23 -5.03 12.57
CA ILE A 101 -8.49 -3.62 12.85
C ILE A 101 -9.88 -3.22 12.35
N LEU A 102 -10.10 -3.27 11.04
CA LEU A 102 -11.28 -2.65 10.43
C LEU A 102 -12.57 -3.40 10.76
N ASP A 103 -12.56 -4.72 10.73
CA ASP A 103 -13.73 -5.54 11.04
C ASP A 103 -14.14 -5.44 12.52
N LYS A 104 -13.17 -5.21 13.43
CA LYS A 104 -13.46 -4.93 14.84
C LYS A 104 -14.11 -3.57 15.04
N ILE A 105 -13.66 -2.53 14.32
CA ILE A 105 -14.27 -1.20 14.37
C ILE A 105 -15.67 -1.21 13.73
N LYS A 106 -15.83 -1.89 12.58
CA LYS A 106 -17.09 -2.08 11.87
C LYS A 106 -18.18 -2.68 12.75
N THR A 107 -17.82 -3.72 13.51
CA THR A 107 -18.76 -4.41 14.41
C THR A 107 -19.26 -3.48 15.52
N LYS A 108 -18.43 -2.53 15.99
CA LYS A 108 -18.83 -1.54 16.99
C LYS A 108 -19.72 -0.42 16.42
N LEU A 109 -19.51 -0.01 15.17
CA LEU A 109 -20.19 1.14 14.57
C LEU A 109 -21.58 0.83 13.98
N HIS A 110 -21.96 -0.44 13.84
CA HIS A 110 -23.27 -0.88 13.31
C HIS A 110 -23.69 -0.17 12.01
N LEU A 111 -22.75 0.01 11.07
CA LEU A 111 -22.99 0.72 9.80
C LEU A 111 -23.82 -0.12 8.82
N SER A 112 -24.49 0.53 7.86
CA SER A 112 -25.15 -0.17 6.75
C SER A 112 -24.14 -0.83 5.81
N LYS A 113 -24.51 -1.89 5.07
CA LYS A 113 -23.58 -2.62 4.17
C LYS A 113 -22.84 -1.71 3.18
N VAL A 114 -23.50 -0.69 2.65
CA VAL A 114 -22.89 0.27 1.72
C VAL A 114 -21.87 1.16 2.43
N LYS A 115 -22.20 1.67 3.63
CA LYS A 115 -21.28 2.46 4.45
C LYS A 115 -20.08 1.63 4.91
N GLN A 116 -20.28 0.36 5.25
CA GLN A 116 -19.21 -0.55 5.66
C GLN A 116 -18.15 -0.73 4.55
N SER A 117 -18.57 -0.93 3.30
CA SER A 117 -17.64 -1.08 2.18
C SER A 117 -16.76 0.17 2.00
N LYS A 118 -17.38 1.36 2.02
CA LYS A 118 -16.67 2.64 1.92
C LYS A 118 -15.79 2.93 3.14
N PHE A 119 -16.21 2.52 4.32
CA PHE A 119 -15.42 2.62 5.55
C PHE A 119 -14.17 1.76 5.48
N ASN A 120 -14.28 0.50 5.05
CA ASN A 120 -13.14 -0.41 4.96
C ASN A 120 -12.11 0.09 3.93
N GLU A 121 -12.55 0.54 2.75
CA GLU A 121 -11.67 1.17 1.77
C GLU A 121 -10.93 2.39 2.34
N SER A 122 -11.69 3.32 2.94
CA SER A 122 -11.13 4.53 3.54
C SER A 122 -10.19 4.22 4.71
N GLY A 123 -10.46 3.17 5.47
CA GLY A 123 -9.65 2.73 6.61
C GLY A 123 -8.31 2.12 6.18
N GLN A 124 -8.31 1.29 5.13
CA GLN A 124 -7.08 0.73 4.55
C GLN A 124 -6.18 1.83 4.00
N LEU A 125 -6.76 2.74 3.22
CA LEU A 125 -6.03 3.88 2.65
C LEU A 125 -5.48 4.81 3.73
N LEU A 126 -6.26 5.11 4.77
CA LEU A 126 -5.79 5.93 5.89
C LEU A 126 -4.55 5.34 6.56
N LEU A 127 -4.60 4.05 6.91
CA LEU A 127 -3.48 3.39 7.58
C LEU A 127 -2.22 3.41 6.72
N PHE A 128 -2.37 3.17 5.41
CA PHE A 128 -1.28 3.27 4.46
C PHE A 128 -0.70 4.68 4.39
N TYR A 129 -1.54 5.71 4.23
CA TYR A 129 -1.07 7.09 4.11
C TYR A 129 -0.38 7.59 5.38
N VAL A 130 -0.89 7.25 6.57
CA VAL A 130 -0.23 7.60 7.83
C VAL A 130 1.18 7.01 7.89
N VAL A 131 1.34 5.72 7.58
CA VAL A 131 2.65 5.06 7.58
C VAL A 131 3.56 5.66 6.52
N ALA A 132 3.05 5.92 5.31
CA ALA A 132 3.82 6.49 4.21
C ALA A 132 4.27 7.93 4.49
N VAL A 133 3.44 8.76 5.13
CA VAL A 133 3.80 10.13 5.53
C VAL A 133 4.87 10.12 6.62
N LEU A 134 4.73 9.28 7.65
CA LEU A 134 5.71 9.20 8.73
C LEU A 134 7.07 8.70 8.22
N TRP A 135 7.08 7.64 7.41
CA TRP A 135 8.31 7.10 6.84
C TRP A 135 8.92 8.05 5.81
N GLY A 136 8.12 8.54 4.85
CA GLY A 136 8.62 9.48 3.85
C GLY A 136 9.13 10.78 4.48
N GLY A 137 8.48 11.27 5.54
CA GLY A 137 8.93 12.42 6.33
C GLY A 137 10.28 12.18 7.01
N ASP A 138 10.50 10.99 7.59
CA ASP A 138 11.80 10.61 8.16
C ASP A 138 12.90 10.58 7.08
N VAL A 139 12.62 10.04 5.89
CA VAL A 139 13.57 10.05 4.76
C VAL A 139 13.89 11.48 4.31
N ILE A 140 12.87 12.34 4.13
CA ILE A 140 13.06 13.75 3.76
C ILE A 140 13.91 14.49 4.80
N PHE A 141 13.72 14.21 6.09
CA PHE A 141 14.50 14.80 7.18
C PHE A 141 15.96 14.35 7.11
N ARG A 142 16.23 13.04 6.97
CA ARG A 142 17.59 12.48 6.88
C ARG A 142 18.36 12.96 5.65
N GLU A 143 17.68 13.10 4.52
CA GLU A 143 18.27 13.58 3.26
C GLU A 143 18.40 15.13 3.22
N GLY A 144 17.95 15.85 4.25
CA GLY A 144 18.07 17.30 4.36
C GLY A 144 17.23 18.08 3.32
N LEU A 145 16.10 17.51 2.88
CA LEU A 145 15.30 18.06 1.77
C LEU A 145 14.23 19.08 2.19
N LEU A 146 13.89 19.18 3.48
CA LEU A 146 12.74 19.97 3.98
C LEU A 146 12.72 21.45 3.55
N PHE A 147 13.88 22.12 3.58
CA PHE A 147 13.99 23.57 3.31
C PHE A 147 14.92 23.91 2.14
N ASN A 148 15.48 22.89 1.47
CA ASN A 148 16.43 23.08 0.38
C ASN A 148 15.80 22.62 -0.93
N VAL A 149 14.89 23.43 -1.47
CA VAL A 149 14.20 23.11 -2.73
C VAL A 149 15.21 22.87 -3.87
N SER A 150 16.32 23.62 -3.88
CA SER A 150 17.39 23.42 -4.84
C SER A 150 18.06 22.04 -4.76
N ALA A 151 18.02 21.37 -3.60
CA ALA A 151 18.55 20.01 -3.43
C ALA A 151 17.74 18.93 -4.18
N LEU A 152 16.50 19.25 -4.60
CA LEU A 152 15.66 18.32 -5.36
C LEU A 152 16.22 18.02 -6.75
N TRP A 153 16.91 18.99 -7.36
CA TRP A 153 17.47 18.90 -8.72
C TRP A 153 18.98 19.12 -8.77
N ARG A 154 19.63 19.42 -7.64
CA ARG A 154 21.09 19.46 -7.56
C ARG A 154 21.66 18.10 -7.98
N ASP A 155 22.66 18.12 -8.85
CA ASP A 155 23.40 16.95 -9.36
C ASP A 155 22.52 15.89 -10.05
N TYR A 156 21.42 16.32 -10.69
CA TYR A 156 20.59 15.41 -11.47
C TYR A 156 21.36 14.80 -12.66
N PRO A 157 21.29 13.47 -12.89
CA PRO A 157 20.46 12.49 -12.19
C PRO A 157 21.04 12.03 -10.85
N ASN A 158 20.20 12.04 -9.81
CA ASN A 158 20.56 11.55 -8.47
C ASN A 158 20.36 10.04 -8.40
N ILE A 159 21.38 9.28 -8.78
CA ILE A 159 21.27 7.82 -8.95
C ILE A 159 21.42 7.07 -7.61
N ALA A 160 22.17 7.63 -6.66
CA ALA A 160 22.44 7.00 -5.37
C ALA A 160 21.32 7.29 -4.34
N MET A 161 20.78 6.23 -3.74
CA MET A 161 19.77 6.28 -2.68
C MET A 161 20.21 5.43 -1.48
N THR A 162 19.91 5.88 -0.26
CA THR A 162 20.03 5.04 0.93
C THR A 162 19.04 3.86 0.88
N PHE A 163 19.29 2.81 1.66
CA PHE A 163 18.40 1.65 1.72
C PHE A 163 16.94 2.06 2.00
N MET A 164 16.72 2.87 3.05
CA MET A 164 15.36 3.29 3.46
C MET A 164 14.66 4.11 2.38
N PHE A 165 15.42 4.92 1.64
CA PHE A 165 14.89 5.72 0.56
C PHE A 165 14.47 4.85 -0.64
N LYS A 166 15.35 3.95 -1.09
CA LYS A 166 15.00 3.03 -2.18
C LYS A 166 13.85 2.10 -1.77
N PHE A 167 13.89 1.56 -0.56
CA PHE A 167 12.88 0.64 -0.05
C PHE A 167 11.51 1.30 0.07
N PHE A 168 11.44 2.59 0.43
CA PHE A 168 10.20 3.36 0.39
C PHE A 168 9.52 3.25 -0.97
N PHE A 169 10.22 3.52 -2.07
CA PHE A 169 9.66 3.44 -3.43
C PHE A 169 9.21 2.03 -3.82
N ILE A 170 9.97 0.99 -3.47
CA ILE A 170 9.59 -0.40 -3.72
C ILE A 170 8.27 -0.73 -3.02
N VAL A 171 8.13 -0.33 -1.76
CA VAL A 171 6.90 -0.53 -0.98
C VAL A 171 5.73 0.29 -1.55
N GLN A 172 5.96 1.53 -1.98
CA GLN A 172 4.90 2.33 -2.60
C GLN A 172 4.38 1.66 -3.88
N MET A 173 5.26 1.23 -4.78
CA MET A 173 4.86 0.51 -6.01
C MET A 173 4.16 -0.81 -5.69
N ALA A 174 4.69 -1.58 -4.73
CA ALA A 174 4.08 -2.83 -4.29
C ALA A 174 2.69 -2.62 -3.70
N TYR A 175 2.47 -1.53 -2.95
CA TYR A 175 1.16 -1.18 -2.45
C TYR A 175 0.20 -0.87 -3.60
N TRP A 176 0.52 0.04 -4.52
CA TRP A 176 -0.43 0.32 -5.61
C TRP A 176 -0.67 -0.89 -6.53
N LEU A 177 0.31 -1.79 -6.63
CA LEU A 177 0.14 -3.06 -7.35
C LEU A 177 -0.73 -4.08 -6.59
N HIS A 178 -0.73 -4.11 -5.25
CA HIS A 178 -1.60 -5.02 -4.47
C HIS A 178 -3.09 -4.66 -4.63
N CYS A 179 -3.41 -3.42 -5.00
CA CYS A 179 -4.79 -2.99 -5.18
C CYS A 179 -5.51 -3.80 -6.27
N TYR A 180 -4.83 -4.22 -7.35
CA TYR A 180 -5.46 -4.97 -8.45
C TYR A 180 -6.00 -6.35 -8.04
N PRO A 181 -5.22 -7.27 -7.44
CA PRO A 181 -5.75 -8.53 -6.93
C PRO A 181 -6.78 -8.30 -5.81
N GLU A 182 -6.62 -7.25 -5.01
CA GLU A 182 -7.57 -6.93 -3.95
C GLU A 182 -8.97 -6.58 -4.48
N LEU A 183 -9.08 -5.92 -5.65
CA LEU A 183 -10.39 -5.69 -6.30
C LEU A 183 -11.14 -7.00 -6.57
N TYR A 184 -10.40 -8.05 -6.89
CA TYR A 184 -10.95 -9.39 -7.11
C TYR A 184 -11.33 -10.07 -5.78
N PHE A 185 -10.45 -10.03 -4.76
CA PHE A 185 -10.72 -10.63 -3.45
C PHE A 185 -11.89 -9.97 -2.71
N GLN A 186 -12.05 -8.64 -2.82
CA GLN A 186 -13.16 -7.92 -2.19
C GLN A 186 -14.50 -8.04 -2.93
N LYS A 187 -14.51 -8.65 -4.12
CA LYS A 187 -15.68 -8.68 -5.02
C LYS A 187 -16.28 -7.28 -5.21
N VAL A 188 -15.42 -6.31 -5.52
CA VAL A 188 -15.83 -4.92 -5.75
C VAL A 188 -16.89 -4.88 -6.84
N LYS A 189 -17.89 -4.02 -6.68
CA LYS A 189 -18.94 -3.87 -7.69
C LYS A 189 -18.34 -3.37 -9.01
N ARG A 190 -18.89 -3.86 -10.12
CA ARG A 190 -18.44 -3.46 -11.47
C ARG A 190 -18.53 -1.95 -11.74
N GLU A 191 -19.46 -1.26 -11.08
CA GLU A 191 -19.61 0.20 -11.17
C GLU A 191 -18.47 0.97 -10.50
N ASP A 192 -17.88 0.42 -9.42
CA ASP A 192 -16.81 1.06 -8.65
C ASP A 192 -15.41 0.65 -9.14
N MET A 193 -15.30 -0.46 -9.89
CA MET A 193 -14.02 -0.99 -10.39
C MET A 193 -13.22 -0.01 -11.25
N PRO A 194 -13.80 0.68 -12.27
CA PRO A 194 -13.02 1.56 -13.14
C PRO A 194 -12.36 2.70 -12.38
N ALA A 195 -13.08 3.35 -11.46
CA ALA A 195 -12.53 4.43 -10.65
C ALA A 195 -11.35 3.94 -9.80
N ARG A 196 -11.46 2.74 -9.22
CA ARG A 196 -10.38 2.16 -8.41
C ARG A 196 -9.15 1.78 -9.21
N ILE A 197 -9.36 1.22 -10.39
CA ILE A 197 -8.27 0.89 -11.32
C ILE A 197 -7.57 2.16 -11.77
N THR A 198 -8.33 3.20 -12.13
CA THR A 198 -7.76 4.46 -12.62
C THR A 198 -6.85 5.11 -11.58
N TYR A 199 -7.32 5.31 -10.34
CA TYR A 199 -6.46 5.94 -9.33
C TYR A 199 -5.23 5.07 -9.00
N ALA A 200 -5.39 3.75 -8.87
CA ALA A 200 -4.26 2.86 -8.54
C ALA A 200 -3.22 2.89 -9.66
N THR A 201 -3.67 2.95 -10.92
CA THR A 201 -2.81 3.06 -12.10
C THR A 201 -2.08 4.39 -12.15
N ILE A 202 -2.76 5.51 -11.84
CA ILE A 202 -2.13 6.83 -11.79
C ILE A 202 -0.98 6.84 -10.78
N TYR A 203 -1.22 6.39 -9.54
CA TYR A 203 -0.15 6.31 -8.55
C TYR A 203 1.00 5.39 -9.02
N LEU A 204 0.67 4.18 -9.47
CA LEU A 204 1.69 3.21 -9.88
C LEU A 204 2.57 3.75 -11.02
N VAL A 205 1.95 4.33 -12.06
CA VAL A 205 2.67 4.89 -13.21
C VAL A 205 3.49 6.11 -12.81
N THR A 206 2.94 7.04 -12.03
CA THR A 206 3.66 8.23 -11.58
C THR A 206 4.89 7.87 -10.74
N ILE A 207 4.73 6.93 -9.80
CA ILE A 207 5.81 6.47 -8.93
C ILE A 207 6.87 5.71 -9.75
N ALA A 208 6.44 4.78 -10.61
CA ALA A 208 7.35 4.01 -11.46
C ALA A 208 8.11 4.89 -12.46
N ALA A 209 7.45 5.88 -13.07
CA ALA A 209 8.10 6.82 -13.98
C ALA A 209 9.13 7.68 -13.24
N ALA A 210 8.77 8.24 -12.08
CA ALA A 210 9.72 9.01 -11.28
C ALA A 210 10.91 8.17 -10.82
N TYR A 211 10.68 6.90 -10.46
CA TYR A 211 11.74 5.96 -10.09
C TYR A 211 12.65 5.65 -11.29
N ALA A 212 12.09 5.26 -12.43
CA ALA A 212 12.85 4.93 -13.63
C ALA A 212 13.65 6.11 -14.21
N MET A 213 13.13 7.33 -14.06
CA MET A 213 13.78 8.56 -14.53
C MET A 213 14.71 9.20 -13.47
N ASN A 214 14.86 8.61 -12.28
CA ASN A 214 15.67 9.15 -11.17
C ASN A 214 15.19 10.53 -10.65
N PHE A 215 13.89 10.83 -10.75
CA PHE A 215 13.24 11.98 -10.10
C PHE A 215 12.80 11.65 -8.65
N THR A 216 13.53 10.78 -7.97
CA THR A 216 13.14 10.17 -6.68
C THR A 216 13.00 11.16 -5.54
N ARG A 217 13.91 12.15 -5.42
CA ARG A 217 13.82 13.22 -4.39
C ARG A 217 12.58 14.08 -4.56
N LEU A 218 12.32 14.52 -5.78
CA LEU A 218 11.13 15.31 -6.10
C LEU A 218 9.85 14.50 -5.83
N ALA A 219 9.79 13.27 -6.33
CA ALA A 219 8.65 12.40 -6.14
C ALA A 219 8.40 12.08 -4.66
N LEU A 220 9.44 11.86 -3.85
CA LEU A 220 9.30 11.66 -2.41
C LEU A 220 8.57 12.83 -1.74
N CYS A 221 9.03 14.07 -1.98
CA CYS A 221 8.42 15.25 -1.40
C CYS A 221 6.96 15.44 -1.84
N LEU A 222 6.68 15.24 -3.14
CA LEU A 222 5.32 15.34 -3.68
C LEU A 222 4.40 14.26 -3.13
N LEU A 223 4.86 13.01 -3.02
CA LEU A 223 4.11 11.89 -2.47
C LEU A 223 3.78 12.12 -1.00
N VAL A 224 4.75 12.56 -0.19
CA VAL A 224 4.52 12.82 1.24
C VAL A 224 3.51 13.95 1.43
N LEU A 225 3.62 15.04 0.66
CA LEU A 225 2.65 16.14 0.71
C LEU A 225 1.25 15.68 0.31
N HIS A 226 1.15 14.91 -0.77
CA HIS A 226 -0.11 14.37 -1.26
C HIS A 226 -0.75 13.40 -0.25
N TYR A 227 0.02 12.46 0.29
CA TYR A 227 -0.45 11.51 1.30
C TYR A 227 -0.83 12.19 2.62
N ALA A 228 -0.19 13.31 2.98
CA ALA A 228 -0.60 14.09 4.14
C ALA A 228 -2.01 14.70 3.93
N ALA A 229 -2.28 15.24 2.74
CA ALA A 229 -3.61 15.75 2.39
C ALA A 229 -4.67 14.63 2.39
N GLU A 230 -4.36 13.49 1.76
CA GLU A 230 -5.23 12.32 1.73
C GLU A 230 -5.51 11.75 3.14
N THR A 231 -4.51 11.78 4.03
CA THR A 231 -4.68 11.37 5.43
C THR A 231 -5.78 12.21 6.09
N VAL A 232 -5.72 13.53 5.95
CA VAL A 232 -6.74 14.45 6.52
C VAL A 232 -8.12 14.14 5.93
N PHE A 233 -8.20 13.95 4.61
CA PHE A 233 -9.44 13.61 3.91
C PHE A 233 -10.06 12.30 4.44
N HIS A 234 -9.27 11.24 4.54
CA HIS A 234 -9.76 9.94 5.00
C HIS A 234 -10.10 9.91 6.49
N VAL A 235 -9.38 10.65 7.34
CA VAL A 235 -9.78 10.85 8.74
C VAL A 235 -11.17 11.48 8.82
N ALA A 236 -11.37 12.60 8.11
CA ALA A 236 -12.65 13.30 8.11
C ALA A 236 -13.80 12.42 7.58
N ARG A 237 -13.54 11.66 6.52
CA ARG A 237 -14.50 10.72 5.94
C ARG A 237 -14.87 9.58 6.88
N LEU A 238 -13.90 9.02 7.63
CA LEU A 238 -14.16 7.97 8.62
C LEU A 238 -14.96 8.51 9.81
N ILE A 239 -14.67 9.72 10.30
CA ILE A 239 -15.46 10.40 11.34
C ILE A 239 -16.91 10.57 10.88
N HIS A 240 -17.11 11.07 9.65
CA HIS A 240 -18.44 11.22 9.07
C HIS A 240 -19.22 9.89 8.96
N PHE A 241 -18.53 8.77 8.69
CA PHE A 241 -19.17 7.46 8.71
C PHE A 241 -19.46 6.95 10.11
N ALA A 242 -18.61 7.27 11.10
CA ALA A 242 -18.78 6.87 12.49
C ALA A 242 -19.92 7.60 13.20
N ASP A 243 -20.35 8.75 12.68
CA ASP A 243 -21.37 9.59 13.31
C ASP A 243 -22.78 8.94 13.35
N LYS A 244 -23.09 8.41 14.53
CA LYS A 244 -24.32 8.72 15.28
C LYS A 244 -24.00 9.92 16.19
N PRO A 245 -24.93 10.87 16.40
CA PRO A 245 -24.67 12.24 16.89
C PRO A 245 -24.06 12.40 18.30
N SER A 246 -23.66 11.34 18.99
CA SER A 246 -23.14 11.42 20.36
C SER A 246 -21.64 11.73 20.47
N ILE A 247 -20.85 11.66 19.37
CA ILE A 247 -19.38 11.83 19.41
C ILE A 247 -18.91 13.11 18.68
N ALA A 248 -19.69 13.63 17.73
CA ALA A 248 -19.36 14.85 16.96
C ALA A 248 -19.33 16.18 17.73
N ALA A 249 -19.80 16.24 18.98
CA ALA A 249 -19.85 17.51 19.71
C ALA A 249 -18.47 18.11 20.06
N LYS A 250 -17.35 17.46 19.68
CA LYS A 250 -16.00 17.93 20.07
C LYS A 250 -14.93 17.93 18.97
N GLY A 251 -15.25 17.65 17.70
CA GLY A 251 -14.19 17.48 16.70
C GLY A 251 -14.57 17.86 15.28
N ILE A 252 -14.21 19.10 14.92
CA ILE A 252 -14.05 19.62 13.55
C ILE A 252 -15.36 20.02 12.87
N ASP A 253 -15.50 21.34 12.67
CA ASP A 253 -16.58 21.94 11.90
C ASP A 253 -16.73 21.28 10.53
N VAL A 254 -17.96 20.83 10.28
CA VAL A 254 -18.45 20.08 9.11
C VAL A 254 -18.21 20.81 7.77
N GLN A 255 -17.79 22.08 7.79
CA GLN A 255 -17.59 22.91 6.59
C GLN A 255 -16.38 22.50 5.73
N ILE A 256 -15.34 21.90 6.29
CA ILE A 256 -14.17 21.46 5.51
C ILE A 256 -14.51 20.23 4.65
N ILE A 257 -15.42 19.36 5.12
CA ILE A 257 -15.79 18.11 4.45
C ILE A 257 -16.59 18.38 3.16
N ASP A 258 -17.42 19.42 3.13
CA ASP A 258 -18.19 19.82 1.95
C ASP A 258 -17.35 20.43 0.83
N ILE A 259 -16.15 20.92 1.16
CA ILE A 259 -15.20 21.43 0.16
C ILE A 259 -14.50 20.25 -0.54
N PHE A 260 -14.11 19.21 0.21
CA PHE A 260 -13.44 18.04 -0.37
C PHE A 260 -14.41 17.02 -1.02
N SER A 261 -15.68 16.97 -0.61
CA SER A 261 -16.68 16.07 -1.22
C SER A 261 -17.14 16.51 -2.63
N LYS A 262 -16.87 17.77 -2.99
CA LYS A 262 -17.21 18.37 -4.29
C LYS A 262 -16.07 18.36 -5.31
N ILE A 263 -14.91 17.81 -4.96
CA ILE A 263 -13.82 17.61 -5.92
C ILE A 263 -14.07 16.27 -6.61
N PRO A 264 -14.50 16.25 -7.88
CA PRO A 264 -14.51 15.00 -8.64
C PRO A 264 -13.05 14.58 -8.85
N ILE A 265 -12.70 13.41 -8.31
CA ILE A 265 -11.57 12.63 -8.82
C ILE A 265 -12.08 11.85 -10.03
#